data_AF-A0A966D651-F1
#
_entry.id   AF-A0A966D651-F1
#
_cell.length_a   1.000
_cell.length_b   1.000
_cell.length_c   1.000
_cell.angle_alpha   90.00
_cell.angle_beta   90.00
_cell.angle_gamma   90.00
#
_symmetry.space_group_name_H-M   'P 1'
#
loop_
_entity.id
_entity.type
_entity.pdbx_description
1 polymer ?
#
loop_
_entity_poly.entity_id
_entity_poly.type
_entity_poly.pdbx_seq_one_letter_code
_entity_poly.pdbx_strand_id
1 'polypeptide(L)'
;METKICTKCGQELPATNEYFYKNSKLKLGLQNECKTCKNKEDKKYYLKNKEKIIKKQLKYYKEHKEQISEYRKKYHQEHKEQVAEYWKKYYEEHKEQISERMKNYHQKNKTIKKETTE
;
A
#
# COMPACT_ATOMS: atom_id res chain seq x y z
N MET A 1 1.84 22.60 -22.38
CA MET A 1 1.45 21.89 -21.14
C MET A 1 1.52 22.88 -20.01
N GLU A 2 0.53 22.89 -19.10
CA GLU A 2 0.56 23.76 -17.93
C GLU A 2 1.61 23.25 -16.94
N THR A 3 2.58 24.08 -16.58
CA THR A 3 3.67 23.76 -15.66
C THR A 3 3.54 24.56 -14.37
N LYS A 4 4.12 24.03 -13.29
CA LYS A 4 4.14 24.66 -11.97
C LYS A 4 5.50 24.47 -11.33
N ILE A 5 6.00 25.54 -10.71
CA ILE A 5 7.27 25.51 -9.98
C ILE A 5 7.01 25.06 -8.54
N CYS A 6 7.73 24.04 -8.11
CA CYS A 6 7.74 23.61 -6.71
C CYS A 6 8.41 24.65 -5.83
N THR A 7 7.71 25.17 -4.82
CA THR A 7 8.25 26.19 -3.90
C THR A 7 9.34 25.69 -2.96
N LYS A 8 9.60 24.37 -2.92
CA LYS A 8 10.60 23.74 -2.04
C LYS A 8 11.91 23.42 -2.77
N CYS A 9 11.84 22.81 -3.96
CA CYS A 9 13.03 22.44 -4.74
C CYS A 9 13.27 23.32 -5.96
N GLY A 10 12.36 24.25 -6.29
CA GLY A 10 12.48 25.14 -7.45
C GLY A 10 12.29 24.46 -8.80
N GLN A 11 11.99 23.16 -8.84
CA GLN A 11 11.81 22.43 -10.10
C GLN A 11 10.49 22.84 -10.78
N GLU A 12 10.56 23.07 -12.09
CA GLU A 12 9.40 23.20 -12.95
C GLU A 12 8.90 21.80 -13.34
N LEU A 13 7.66 21.50 -12.97
CA LEU A 13 7.04 20.19 -13.19
C LEU A 13 5.65 20.36 -13.82
N PRO A 14 5.14 19.35 -14.54
CA PRO A 14 3.77 19.38 -15.03
C PRO A 14 2.78 19.61 -13.88
N ALA A 15 1.82 20.52 -14.07
CA ALA A 15 0.79 20.85 -13.10
C ALA A 15 -0.29 19.75 -13.01
N THR A 16 0.14 18.52 -12.71
CA THR A 16 -0.69 17.32 -12.68
C THR A 16 -0.69 16.68 -11.30
N ASN A 17 -1.67 15.79 -11.08
CA ASN A 17 -1.76 15.00 -9.85
C ASN A 17 -0.66 13.94 -9.72
N GLU A 18 0.18 13.77 -10.73
CA GLU A 18 1.35 12.90 -10.66
C GLU A 18 2.43 13.53 -9.77
N TYR A 19 2.72 14.82 -10.00
CA TYR A 19 3.80 15.57 -9.36
C TYR A 19 3.37 16.41 -8.17
N PHE A 20 2.09 16.79 -8.08
CA PHE A 20 1.56 17.61 -7.00
C PHE A 20 0.35 16.93 -6.34
N TYR A 21 0.17 17.12 -5.04
CA TYR A 21 -1.03 16.65 -4.34
C TYR A 21 -2.20 17.63 -4.56
N LYS A 22 -3.42 17.10 -4.64
CA LYS A 22 -4.63 17.92 -4.71
C LYS A 22 -4.80 18.75 -3.45
N ASN A 23 -5.15 20.02 -3.63
CA ASN A 23 -5.57 20.92 -2.57
C ASN A 23 -6.67 21.83 -3.10
N SER A 24 -7.93 21.46 -2.79
CA SER A 24 -9.13 22.19 -3.23
C SER A 24 -9.24 23.60 -2.67
N LYS A 25 -8.46 23.97 -1.64
CA LYS A 25 -8.45 25.31 -1.07
C LYS A 25 -7.60 26.29 -1.87
N LEU A 26 -6.72 25.80 -2.75
CA LEU A 26 -5.86 26.64 -3.58
C LEU A 26 -6.52 26.89 -4.94
N LYS A 27 -6.27 28.09 -5.51
CA LYS A 27 -6.84 28.52 -6.80
C LYS A 27 -6.62 27.51 -7.93
N LEU A 28 -5.45 26.86 -7.95
CA LEU A 28 -5.08 25.86 -8.96
C LEU A 28 -5.45 24.42 -8.57
N GLY A 29 -6.10 24.20 -7.43
CA GLY A 29 -6.46 22.85 -6.97
C GLY A 29 -5.28 21.94 -6.61
N LEU A 30 -4.05 22.45 -6.62
CA LEU A 30 -2.81 21.70 -6.41
C LEU A 30 -1.90 22.39 -5.38
N GLN A 31 -1.21 21.58 -4.57
CA GLN A 31 -0.18 22.02 -3.63
C GLN A 31 0.95 22.79 -4.34
N ASN A 32 1.60 23.69 -3.60
CA ASN A 32 2.74 24.47 -4.10
C ASN A 32 4.06 23.71 -4.06
N GLU A 33 4.15 22.66 -3.24
CA GLU A 33 5.28 21.76 -3.19
C GLU A 33 5.01 20.47 -3.97
N CYS A 34 6.05 19.94 -4.62
CA CYS A 34 5.95 18.66 -5.30
C CYS A 34 5.86 17.50 -4.29
N LYS A 35 5.30 16.38 -4.72
CA LYS A 35 5.16 15.18 -3.90
C LYS A 35 6.49 14.69 -3.36
N THR A 36 7.57 14.81 -4.12
CA THR A 36 8.91 14.38 -3.66
C THR A 36 9.37 15.18 -2.45
N CYS A 37 9.22 16.49 -2.47
CA CYS A 37 9.53 17.35 -1.32
C CYS A 37 8.63 17.03 -0.13
N LYS A 38 7.32 16.92 -0.37
CA LYS A 38 6.36 16.59 0.67
C LYS A 38 6.65 15.23 1.32
N ASN A 39 6.89 14.19 0.53
CA ASN A 39 7.22 12.85 1.02
C ASN A 39 8.52 12.83 1.84
N LYS A 40 9.52 13.63 1.45
CA LYS A 40 10.76 13.77 2.25
C LYS A 40 10.48 14.41 3.60
N GLU A 41 9.67 15.47 3.65
CA GLU A 41 9.28 16.12 4.90
C GLU A 41 8.43 15.20 5.79
N ASP A 42 7.44 14.53 5.21
CA ASP A 42 6.57 13.59 5.94
C ASP A 42 7.36 12.41 6.51
N LYS A 43 8.36 11.90 5.76
CA LYS A 43 9.28 10.87 6.25
C LYS A 43 10.11 11.37 7.42
N LYS A 44 10.66 12.59 7.36
CA LYS A 44 11.40 13.19 8.48
C LYS A 44 10.52 13.35 9.72
N TYR A 45 9.29 13.84 9.53
CA TYR A 45 8.31 13.98 10.61
C TYR A 45 7.99 12.62 11.24
N TYR A 46 7.73 11.60 10.41
CA TYR A 46 7.46 10.25 10.88
C TYR A 46 8.63 9.69 11.69
N LEU A 47 9.86 9.79 11.19
CA LEU A 47 11.04 9.28 11.90
C LEU A 47 11.24 9.98 13.26
N LYS A 48 11.08 11.31 13.31
CA LYS A 48 11.20 12.08 14.55
C LYS A 48 10.11 11.73 15.58
N ASN A 49 8.92 11.33 15.12
CA ASN A 49 7.76 11.06 15.98
C ASN A 49 7.39 9.57 16.03
N LYS A 50 8.26 8.68 15.55
CA LYS A 50 7.95 7.27 15.28
C LYS A 50 7.39 6.57 16.51
N GLU A 51 8.06 6.72 17.64
CA GLU A 51 7.65 6.10 18.90
C GLU A 51 6.28 6.59 19.38
N LYS A 52 6.04 7.90 19.30
CA LYS A 52 4.76 8.51 19.69
C LYS A 52 3.61 8.01 18.79
N ILE A 53 3.85 7.93 17.48
CA ILE A 53 2.89 7.43 16.51
C ILE A 53 2.56 5.96 16.78
N ILE A 54 3.58 5.12 16.96
CA ILE A 54 3.42 3.69 17.25
C ILE A 54 2.67 3.50 18.58
N LYS A 55 3.07 4.22 19.63
CA LYS A 55 2.40 4.14 20.95
C LYS A 55 0.92 4.51 20.85
N LYS A 56 0.57 5.56 20.10
CA LYS A 56 -0.81 5.97 19.86
C LYS A 56 -1.59 4.90 19.08
N GLN A 57 -1.00 4.34 18.02
CA GLN A 57 -1.62 3.27 17.23
C GLN A 57 -1.85 2.00 18.05
N LEU A 58 -0.87 1.58 18.85
CA LEU A 58 -0.98 0.42 19.73
C LEU A 58 -2.07 0.62 20.79
N LYS A 59 -2.15 1.81 21.39
CA LYS A 59 -3.20 2.16 22.34
C LYS A 59 -4.59 2.03 21.69
N TYR A 60 -4.77 2.67 20.53
CA TYR A 60 -6.03 2.59 19.77
C TYR A 60 -6.39 1.14 19.41
N TYR A 61 -5.43 0.37 18.90
CA TYR A 61 -5.68 -1.04 18.56
C TYR A 61 -6.07 -1.87 19.78
N LYS A 62 -5.44 -1.64 20.95
CA LYS A 62 -5.77 -2.35 22.18
C LYS A 62 -7.18 -2.00 22.67
N GLU A 63 -7.55 -0.72 22.65
CA GLU A 63 -8.86 -0.22 23.08
C GLU A 63 -9.99 -0.66 22.14
N HIS A 64 -9.72 -0.76 20.83
CA HIS A 64 -10.74 -1.09 19.82
C HIS A 64 -10.60 -2.51 19.25
N LYS A 65 -9.81 -3.39 19.88
CA LYS A 65 -9.50 -4.73 19.35
C LYS A 65 -10.75 -5.55 19.02
N GLU A 66 -11.74 -5.52 19.92
CA GLU A 66 -12.97 -6.28 19.78
C GLU A 66 -13.85 -5.71 18.67
N GLN A 67 -14.07 -4.40 18.64
CA GLN A 67 -14.82 -3.72 17.58
C GLN A 67 -14.20 -3.96 16.20
N ILE A 68 -12.87 -3.88 16.08
CA ILE A 68 -12.14 -4.17 14.84
C ILE A 68 -12.34 -5.65 14.44
N SER A 69 -12.29 -6.56 15.41
CA SER A 69 -12.49 -8.00 15.17
C SER A 69 -13.90 -8.30 14.69
N GLU A 70 -14.91 -7.74 15.35
CA GLU A 70 -16.32 -7.89 14.98
C GLU A 70 -16.62 -7.31 13.60
N TYR A 71 -16.15 -6.09 13.33
CA TYR A 71 -16.27 -5.47 12.01
C TYR A 71 -15.64 -6.35 10.92
N ARG A 72 -14.43 -6.89 11.16
CA ARG A 72 -13.77 -7.80 10.21
C ARG A 72 -14.55 -9.09 9.99
N LYS A 73 -15.09 -9.69 11.06
CA LYS A 73 -15.93 -10.89 10.95
C LYS A 73 -17.17 -10.61 10.12
N LYS A 74 -17.87 -9.51 10.40
CA LYS A 74 -19.07 -9.11 9.67
C LYS A 74 -18.77 -8.87 8.19
N TYR A 75 -17.74 -8.08 7.89
CA TYR A 75 -17.28 -7.84 6.52
C TYR A 75 -16.94 -9.15 5.80
N HIS A 76 -16.21 -10.07 6.47
CA HIS A 76 -15.88 -11.35 5.88
C HIS A 76 -17.13 -12.19 5.58
N GLN A 77 -18.12 -12.21 6.47
CA GLN A 77 -19.37 -12.94 6.28
C GLN A 77 -20.19 -12.35 5.12
N GLU A 78 -20.36 -11.03 5.10
CA GLU A 78 -21.14 -10.32 4.08
C GLU A 78 -20.50 -10.41 2.68
N HIS A 79 -19.18 -10.38 2.59
CA HIS A 79 -18.45 -10.38 1.32
C HIS A 79 -17.85 -11.75 0.96
N LYS A 80 -18.15 -12.82 1.71
CA LYS A 80 -17.58 -14.16 1.50
C LYS A 80 -17.78 -14.65 0.06
N GLU A 81 -18.99 -14.51 -0.45
CA GLU A 81 -19.35 -15.00 -1.78
C GLU A 81 -18.71 -14.17 -2.89
N GLN A 82 -18.71 -12.84 -2.75
CA GLN A 82 -18.06 -11.92 -3.69
C GLN A 82 -16.56 -12.19 -3.79
N VAL A 83 -15.91 -12.41 -2.64
CA VAL A 83 -14.49 -12.75 -2.58
C VAL A 83 -14.24 -14.13 -3.20
N ALA A 84 -15.09 -15.12 -2.92
CA ALA A 84 -14.96 -16.45 -3.51
C ALA A 84 -15.14 -16.42 -5.04
N GLU A 85 -16.11 -15.67 -5.54
CA GLU A 85 -16.34 -15.51 -6.98
C GLU A 85 -15.16 -14.79 -7.65
N TYR A 86 -14.65 -13.72 -7.03
CA TYR A 86 -13.45 -13.03 -7.49
C TYR A 86 -12.26 -13.99 -7.59
N TRP A 87 -12.01 -14.79 -6.53
CA TRP A 87 -10.91 -15.76 -6.54
C TRP A 87 -11.11 -16.87 -7.56
N LYS A 88 -12.34 -17.30 -7.80
CA LYS A 88 -12.65 -18.28 -8.84
C LYS A 88 -12.28 -17.73 -10.22
N LYS A 89 -12.74 -16.52 -10.56
CA LYS A 89 -12.41 -15.84 -11.83
C LYS A 89 -10.90 -15.64 -11.97
N TYR A 90 -10.26 -15.12 -10.92
CA TYR A 90 -8.82 -14.93 -10.89
C TYR A 90 -8.06 -16.25 -11.12
N TYR A 91 -8.49 -17.34 -10.49
CA TYR A 91 -7.86 -18.65 -10.68
C TYR A 91 -8.07 -19.18 -12.11
N GLU A 92 -9.25 -19.03 -12.68
CA GLU A 92 -9.53 -19.43 -14.06
C GLU A 92 -8.66 -18.66 -15.07
N GLU A 93 -8.54 -17.34 -14.91
CA GLU A 93 -7.73 -16.48 -15.77
C GLU A 93 -6.22 -16.70 -15.60
N HIS A 94 -5.76 -16.99 -14.38
CA HIS A 94 -4.33 -17.10 -14.06
C HIS A 94 -3.87 -18.55 -13.81
N LYS A 95 -4.66 -19.55 -14.19
CA LYS A 95 -4.42 -20.97 -13.88
C LYS A 95 -3.02 -21.45 -14.28
N GLU A 96 -2.56 -21.07 -15.46
CA GLU A 96 -1.25 -21.47 -15.99
C GLU A 96 -0.09 -20.85 -15.19
N GLN A 97 -0.19 -19.55 -14.91
CA GLN A 97 0.80 -18.82 -14.09
C GLN A 97 0.88 -19.40 -12.67
N ILE A 98 -0.27 -19.73 -12.08
CA ILE A 98 -0.35 -20.35 -10.76
C ILE A 98 0.28 -21.74 -10.80
N SER A 99 -0.03 -22.55 -11.82
CA SER A 99 0.55 -23.89 -11.99
C SER A 99 2.06 -23.85 -12.14
N GLU A 100 2.58 -22.95 -12.98
CA GLU A 100 4.01 -22.76 -13.20
C GLU A 100 4.72 -22.30 -11.92
N ARG A 101 4.14 -21.33 -11.21
CA ARG A 101 4.65 -20.89 -9.91
C ARG A 101 4.71 -22.04 -8.90
N MET A 102 3.68 -22.89 -8.88
CA MET A 102 3.61 -24.05 -7.98
C MET A 102 4.69 -25.10 -8.33
N LYS A 103 4.88 -25.40 -9.62
CA LYS A 103 5.97 -26.28 -10.10
C LYS A 103 7.34 -25.75 -9.69
N ASN A 104 7.58 -24.46 -9.90
CA ASN A 104 8.83 -23.79 -9.52
C ASN A 104 9.07 -23.83 -8.00
N TYR A 105 8.03 -23.65 -7.19
CA TYR A 105 8.10 -23.77 -5.74
C TYR A 105 8.47 -25.20 -5.30
N HIS A 106 7.82 -26.22 -5.87
CA HIS A 106 8.14 -27.62 -5.57
C HIS A 106 9.54 -28.03 -6.02
N GLN A 107 9.99 -27.57 -7.18
CA GLN A 107 11.35 -27.83 -7.67
C GLN A 107 12.40 -27.19 -6.76
N LYS A 108 12.23 -25.91 -6.39
CA LYS A 108 13.14 -25.23 -5.45
C LYS A 108 13.18 -25.89 -4.07
N ASN A 109 12.05 -26.29 -3.53
CA ASN A 109 12.03 -26.97 -2.23
C ASN A 109 12.62 -28.40 -2.32
N LYS A 110 12.53 -29.06 -3.47
CA LYS A 110 13.18 -30.35 -3.71
C LYS A 110 14.70 -30.20 -3.84
N THR A 111 15.21 -29.14 -4.47
CA THR A 111 16.65 -28.87 -4.56
C THR A 111 17.21 -28.48 -3.19
N ILE A 112 16.54 -27.58 -2.46
CA ILE A 112 16.94 -27.19 -1.10
C ILE A 112 17.01 -28.41 -0.18
N LYS A 113 16.00 -29.30 -0.23
CA LYS A 113 16.04 -30.53 0.58
C LYS A 113 17.26 -31.40 0.23
N LYS A 114 17.56 -31.61 -1.06
CA LYS A 114 18.72 -32.40 -1.48
C LYS A 114 20.05 -31.80 -1.01
N GLU A 115 20.22 -30.48 -1.15
CA GLU A 115 21.41 -29.76 -0.71
C GLU A 115 21.60 -29.76 0.83
N THR A 116 20.52 -29.92 1.60
CA THR A 116 20.59 -30.00 3.08
C THR A 116 20.73 -31.42 3.63
N THR A 117 20.75 -32.46 2.78
CA THR A 117 20.87 -33.87 3.21
C THR A 117 22.18 -34.55 2.78
N GLU A 118 23.12 -33.77 2.23
CA GLU A 118 24.54 -34.12 2.00
C GLU A 118 25.41 -33.36 3.00
#